data_AF-A0A7Y6CUB2-F1
#
_entry.id   AF-A0A7Y6CUB2-F1
#
_cell.length_a   1.000
_cell.length_b   1.000
_cell.length_c   1.000
_cell.angle_alpha   90.00
_cell.angle_beta   90.00
_cell.angle_gamma   90.00
#
_symmetry.space_group_name_H-M   'P 1'
#
loop_
_entity.id
_entity.type
_entity.pdbx_description
1 polymer ?
#
loop_
_entity_poly.entity_id
_entity_poly.type
_entity_poly.pdbx_seq_one_letter_code
_entity_poly.pdbx_strand_id
1 'polypeptide(L)'
;MSALELDLRSVKGFLVADARGRVIGRVESPMYGSQPDVPDALAVRAGFMRGLRLVPADAIGEIDTGSRVIGLSVVREQIRKFL
;
A
#
# COMPACT_ATOMS: atom_id res chain seq x y z
N MET A 1 -7.81 -14.34 17.44
CA MET A 1 -6.81 -13.28 17.71
C MET A 1 -6.12 -12.98 16.39
N SER A 2 -6.34 -11.78 15.83
CA SER A 2 -5.94 -11.41 14.47
C SER A 2 -4.46 -11.05 14.45
N ALA A 3 -3.65 -11.79 13.71
CA ALA A 3 -2.18 -11.76 13.80
C ALA A 3 -1.52 -10.49 13.23
N LEU A 4 -2.25 -9.63 12.53
CA LEU A 4 -1.74 -8.37 11.98
C LEU A 4 -2.93 -7.42 11.88
N GLU A 5 -3.17 -6.61 12.91
CA GLU A 5 -3.71 -5.29 12.65
C GLU A 5 -2.59 -4.61 11.85
N LEU A 6 -2.65 -4.69 10.52
CA LEU A 6 -1.62 -4.17 9.62
C LEU A 6 -1.38 -2.72 10.04
N ASP A 7 -0.27 -2.44 10.71
CA ASP A 7 0.04 -1.09 11.13
C ASP A 7 0.50 -0.28 9.91
N LEU A 8 -0.47 0.18 9.14
CA LEU A 8 -0.26 1.00 7.95
C LEU A 8 0.45 2.32 8.29
N ARG A 9 0.53 2.70 9.57
CA ARG A 9 1.20 3.93 10.01
C ARG A 9 2.71 3.77 10.05
N SER A 10 3.25 2.56 10.21
CA SER A 10 4.70 2.32 10.31
C SER A 10 5.38 1.91 9.00
N VAL A 11 4.62 1.75 7.91
CA VAL A 11 5.14 1.24 6.63
C VAL A 11 5.59 2.33 5.64
N LYS A 12 5.75 3.57 6.09
CA LYS A 12 6.27 4.66 5.23
C LYS A 12 7.63 4.27 4.63
N GLY A 13 7.76 4.47 3.32
CA GLY A 13 8.97 4.14 2.58
C GLY A 13 9.11 2.68 2.14
N PHE A 14 8.17 1.79 2.51
CA PHE A 14 8.17 0.42 2.02
C PHE A 14 7.88 0.39 0.52
N LEU A 15 8.47 -0.57 -0.19
CA LEU A 15 8.10 -0.83 -1.58
C LEU A 15 6.76 -1.54 -1.63
N VAL A 16 5.99 -1.27 -2.68
CA VAL A 16 4.72 -1.97 -2.93
C VAL A 16 4.85 -2.76 -4.22
N ALA A 17 4.60 -4.06 -4.17
CA ALA A 17 4.63 -4.97 -5.30
C ALA A 17 3.23 -5.56 -5.54
N ASP A 18 2.83 -5.65 -6.82
CA ASP A 18 1.56 -6.27 -7.18
C ASP A 18 1.59 -7.80 -7.03
N ALA A 19 0.45 -8.47 -7.21
CA ALA A 19 0.34 -9.93 -7.13
C ALA A 19 1.25 -10.72 -8.11
N ARG A 20 1.92 -10.05 -9.05
CA ARG A 20 2.91 -10.64 -9.97
C ARG A 20 4.35 -10.29 -9.58
N GLY A 21 4.57 -9.72 -8.39
CA GLY A 21 5.86 -9.27 -7.91
C GLY A 21 6.38 -7.99 -8.59
N ARG A 22 5.57 -7.28 -9.39
CA ARG A 22 6.01 -6.05 -10.04
C ARG A 22 5.91 -4.89 -9.07
N VAL A 23 7.03 -4.21 -8.82
CA VAL A 23 7.06 -3.01 -7.97
C VAL A 23 6.25 -1.88 -8.63
N ILE A 24 5.24 -1.38 -7.93
CA ILE A 24 4.34 -0.32 -8.41
C ILE A 24 4.70 1.06 -7.85
N GLY A 25 5.47 1.11 -6.76
CA GLY A 25 5.92 2.35 -6.15
C GLY A 25 6.36 2.16 -4.70
N ARG A 26 6.45 3.28 -3.99
CA ARG A 26 6.84 3.34 -2.58
C ARG A 26 5.76 4.03 -1.76
N VAL A 27 5.50 3.53 -0.55
CA VAL A 27 4.54 4.12 0.38
C VAL A 27 5.02 5.51 0.79
N GLU A 28 4.16 6.50 0.62
CA GLU A 28 4.39 7.87 1.05
C GLU A 28 3.71 8.18 2.38
N SER A 29 2.44 7.77 2.53
CA SER A 29 1.64 8.01 3.74
C SER A 29 0.44 7.05 3.85
N PRO A 30 -0.04 6.78 5.08
CA PRO A 30 -1.35 6.18 5.31
C PRO A 30 -2.47 7.17 4.97
N MET A 31 -3.59 6.65 4.49
CA MET A 31 -4.79 7.39 4.12
C MET A 31 -5.98 6.93 4.97
N TYR A 32 -6.86 7.87 5.29
CA TYR A 32 -7.96 7.73 6.24
C TYR A 32 -9.26 8.14 5.54
N GLY A 33 -9.82 7.24 4.74
CA GLY A 33 -11.03 7.52 3.94
C GLY A 33 -12.33 7.31 4.72
N SER A 34 -12.39 6.23 5.50
CA SER A 34 -13.63 5.76 6.15
C SER A 34 -13.74 6.14 7.62
N GLN A 35 -12.60 6.25 8.32
CA GLN A 35 -12.55 6.61 9.74
C GLN A 35 -11.36 7.57 9.98
N PRO A 36 -11.50 8.56 10.88
CA PRO A 36 -10.47 9.56 11.10
C PRO A 36 -9.18 8.97 11.69
N ASP A 37 -9.31 7.95 12.53
CA ASP A 37 -8.17 7.37 13.24
C ASP A 37 -7.70 6.04 12.66
N VAL A 38 -8.49 5.36 11.82
CA VAL A 38 -8.12 4.05 11.27
C VAL A 38 -7.74 4.19 9.80
N PRO A 39 -6.47 3.95 9.43
CA PRO A 39 -6.06 4.02 8.04
C PRO A 39 -6.67 2.84 7.27
N ASP A 40 -7.32 3.14 6.15
CA ASP A 40 -7.97 2.15 5.27
C ASP A 40 -7.30 2.05 3.89
N ALA A 41 -6.29 2.88 3.64
CA ALA A 41 -5.50 2.84 2.41
C ALA A 41 -4.08 3.39 2.60
N LEU A 42 -3.25 3.20 1.59
CA LEU A 42 -1.90 3.74 1.46
C LEU A 42 -1.80 4.60 0.20
N ALA A 43 -1.20 5.78 0.34
CA ALA A 43 -0.74 6.58 -0.80
C ALA A 43 0.62 6.05 -1.27
N VAL A 44 0.70 5.62 -2.52
CA VAL A 44 1.88 5.00 -3.12
C VAL A 44 2.36 5.85 -4.30
N ARG A 45 3.59 6.36 -4.21
CA ARG A 45 4.19 7.17 -5.27
C ARG A 45 4.89 6.30 -6.30
N ALA A 46 4.46 6.41 -7.56
CA ALA A 46 5.00 5.63 -8.67
C ALA A 46 6.18 6.34 -9.38
N GLY A 47 7.29 6.57 -8.67
CA GLY A 47 8.44 7.30 -9.21
C GLY A 47 8.18 8.81 -9.38
N PHE A 48 9.16 9.55 -9.92
CA PHE A 48 9.10 11.03 -9.96
C PHE A 48 8.08 11.60 -10.97
N MET A 49 7.82 10.91 -12.08
CA MET A 49 6.93 11.39 -13.15
C MET A 49 5.54 10.74 -13.14
N ARG A 50 5.27 9.75 -12.27
CA ARG A 50 3.94 9.14 -12.19
C ARG A 50 3.35 9.48 -10.83
N GLY A 51 2.10 9.95 -10.85
CA GLY A 51 1.37 10.44 -9.68
C GLY A 51 1.13 9.37 -8.61
N LEU A 52 0.29 9.73 -7.64
CA LEU A 52 -0.03 8.87 -6.51
C LEU A 52 -1.05 7.80 -6.90
N ARG A 53 -0.90 6.62 -6.30
CA ARG A 53 -1.88 5.54 -6.37
C ARG A 53 -2.42 5.31 -4.98
N LEU A 54 -3.73 5.08 -4.90
CA LEU A 54 -4.37 4.73 -3.64
C LEU A 54 -4.49 3.21 -3.58
N VAL A 55 -3.79 2.60 -2.63
CA VAL A 55 -3.84 1.15 -2.37
C VAL A 55 -4.72 0.92 -1.15
N PRO A 56 -5.95 0.40 -1.31
CA PRO A 56 -6.81 0.10 -0.17
C PRO A 56 -6.28 -1.10 0.65
N ALA A 57 -6.60 -1.13 1.93
CA ALA A 57 -6.08 -2.12 2.88
C ALA A 57 -6.49 -3.56 2.53
N ASP A 58 -7.68 -3.73 1.94
CA ASP A 58 -8.20 -5.00 1.44
C ASP A 58 -7.39 -5.59 0.27
N ALA A 59 -6.64 -4.75 -0.45
CA ALA A 59 -5.74 -5.17 -1.51
C ALA A 59 -4.37 -5.63 -1.00
N ILE A 60 -4.07 -5.47 0.30
CA ILE A 60 -2.80 -5.90 0.89
C ILE A 60 -2.90 -7.39 1.25
N GLY A 61 -2.01 -8.19 0.67
CA GLY A 61 -1.90 -9.61 1.00
C GLY A 61 -0.87 -9.89 2.10
N GLU A 62 0.27 -9.19 2.06
CA GLU A 62 1.39 -9.43 2.98
C GLU A 62 2.20 -8.15 3.22
N ILE A 63 2.75 -8.01 4.43
CA ILE A 63 3.80 -7.04 4.75
C ILE A 63 5.03 -7.81 5.21
N ASP A 64 6.09 -7.78 4.42
CA ASP A 64 7.42 -8.23 4.83
C ASP A 64 8.20 -7.06 5.43
N THR A 65 8.31 -7.05 6.75
CA THR A 65 9.06 -6.02 7.49
C THR A 65 10.58 -6.20 7.39
N GLY A 66 11.07 -7.40 7.10
CA GLY A 66 12.49 -7.70 6.95
C GLY A 66 13.05 -7.09 5.67
N SER A 67 12.36 -7.29 4.54
CA SER A 67 12.73 -6.69 3.25
C SER A 67 12.11 -5.31 3.00
N ARG A 68 11.16 -4.87 3.85
CA ARG A 68 10.39 -3.63 3.72
C ARG A 68 9.58 -3.57 2.42
N VAL A 69 8.89 -4.67 2.12
CA VAL A 69 8.03 -4.83 0.94
C VAL A 69 6.61 -5.16 1.38
N ILE A 70 5.64 -4.49 0.75
CA ILE A 70 4.21 -4.80 0.86
C ILE A 70 3.80 -5.52 -0.43
N GLY A 71 3.33 -6.75 -0.28
CA GLY A 71 2.76 -7.55 -1.35
C GLY A 71 1.25 -7.34 -1.45
N LEU A 72 0.77 -7.02 -2.65
CA LEU A 72 -0.66 -6.91 -2.92
C LEU A 72 -1.24 -8.26 -3.37
N SER A 73 -2.48 -8.52 -3.00
CA SER A 73 -3.26 -9.67 -3.47
C SER A 73 -3.81 -9.48 -4.89
N VAL A 74 -3.75 -8.25 -5.42
CA VAL A 74 -4.27 -7.88 -6.75
C VAL A 74 -3.18 -7.34 -7.67
N VAL A 75 -3.47 -7.31 -8.97
CA VAL A 75 -2.58 -6.69 -9.97
C VAL A 75 -2.73 -5.18 -10.00
N ARG A 76 -1.66 -4.46 -10.36
CA ARG A 76 -1.61 -2.99 -10.34
C ARG A 76 -2.67 -2.28 -11.20
N GLU A 77 -3.20 -2.96 -12.21
CA GLU A 77 -4.24 -2.45 -13.09
C GLU A 77 -5.61 -2.33 -12.39
N GLN A 78 -5.82 -3.07 -11.30
CA GLN A 78 -7.02 -2.98 -10.46
C GLN A 78 -6.91 -1.90 -9.36
N ILE A 79 -5.70 -1.40 -9.11
CA ILE A 79 -5.44 -0.33 -8.15
C ILE A 79 -5.84 1.01 -8.76
N ARG A 80 -6.75 1.73 -8.08
CA ARG A 80 -7.21 3.04 -8.50
C ARG A 80 -6.02 4.02 -8.54
N LYS A 81 -5.84 4.69 -9.68
CA LYS A 81 -4.97 5.87 -9.74
C LYS A 81 -5.68 6.98 -8.96
N PHE A 82 -4.97 7.59 -8.03
CA PHE A 82 -5.42 8.86 -7.46
C PHE A 82 -4.94 9.96 -8.41
N LEU A 83 -5.76 11.01 -8.58
CA LEU A 83 -5.64 12.08 -9.58
C LEU A 83 -4.19 12.52 -9.84
#